data_AF-A0A3S0TQZ5-F1
#
_entry.id   AF-A0A3S0TQZ5-F1
#
_cell.length_a   1.000
_cell.length_b   1.000
_cell.length_c   1.000
_cell.angle_alpha   90.00
_cell.angle_beta   90.00
_cell.angle_gamma   90.00
#
_symmetry.space_group_name_H-M   'P 1'
#
loop_
_entity.id
_entity.type
_entity.pdbx_description
1 polymer ?
#
loop_
_entity_poly.entity_id
_entity_poly.type
_entity_poly.pdbx_seq_one_letter_code
_entity_poly.pdbx_strand_id
1 'polypeptide(L)'
;MLLRRRIFEILSAVVLAAGMVFAAPVVQAKPSEEFRAFIESLWPDAKAAGVSRKTFDAAFAGVEPDYSIPDLDIPGRPKVDNSGQAEFTKTAADYLSKPYLESLAVQGRKFLAEHKTDLERIEKMTGVDRYTLVAIWGRETAYGSYHPPNDAIRMLSTLAYTGKRKDKFREELIAALQMLQQGVPRSDMKSSWAGALGLTQAMPTEYLKYAVDGDGDGKIDIWRSVADALAFTARQLEGKGWVRGARWGYEVVAPAKADCSLEGPPDARPIGDWLKLGFRKASGAPFTQAQLGDDAYLMMPAGAYGPAFLAAQNFRVIRLYNTSDLYALFVGNLGDRIRGEGDFVTSWKSFAQPRTQTVHDLQAKLKVLGYPMDKTDGKIGSNTRKQIGLYQKANGLKIDCWPSDGVLAHANSQAKR
;
A
#
# COMPACT_ATOMS: atom_id res chain seq x y z
N MET A 1 39.02 -66.61 -37.01
CA MET A 1 39.74 -65.79 -36.01
C MET A 1 39.11 -64.41 -36.01
N LEU A 2 37.93 -64.19 -35.42
CA LEU A 2 37.60 -64.07 -33.99
C LEU A 2 38.47 -63.06 -33.20
N LEU A 3 37.76 -62.04 -32.71
CA LEU A 3 37.84 -61.42 -31.38
C LEU A 3 38.66 -60.12 -31.15
N ARG A 4 37.88 -59.05 -30.87
CA ARG A 4 38.02 -58.02 -29.83
C ARG A 4 39.34 -57.96 -29.04
N ARG A 5 39.94 -56.75 -28.95
CA ARG A 5 40.39 -56.14 -27.67
C ARG A 5 40.77 -54.66 -27.85
N ARG A 6 40.21 -53.82 -26.97
CA ARG A 6 40.71 -52.48 -26.62
C ARG A 6 42.03 -52.59 -25.85
N ILE A 7 42.87 -51.55 -25.85
CA ILE A 7 43.47 -50.85 -24.67
C ILE A 7 44.71 -50.01 -25.05
N PHE A 8 44.69 -48.72 -24.63
CA PHE A 8 45.79 -47.74 -24.42
C PHE A 8 46.50 -47.22 -25.68
N GLU A 9 46.85 -45.94 -25.88
CA GLU A 9 47.39 -44.84 -25.05
C GLU A 9 46.85 -43.50 -25.64
N ILE A 10 46.79 -42.31 -25.02
CA ILE A 10 47.79 -41.50 -24.31
C ILE A 10 47.01 -40.48 -23.46
N LEU A 11 47.34 -40.39 -22.17
CA LEU A 11 46.77 -39.44 -21.21
C LEU A 11 47.95 -38.86 -20.43
N SER A 12 48.32 -37.61 -20.72
CA SER A 12 49.36 -36.89 -19.98
C SER A 12 49.09 -35.38 -19.98
N ALA A 13 49.23 -34.81 -18.78
CA ALA A 13 49.31 -33.38 -18.42
C ALA A 13 48.00 -32.60 -18.21
N VAL A 14 47.30 -32.90 -17.11
CA VAL A 14 46.56 -31.87 -16.36
C VAL A 14 47.39 -31.52 -15.12
N VAL A 15 47.91 -30.30 -15.12
CA VAL A 15 48.63 -29.69 -14.01
C VAL A 15 47.66 -29.47 -12.85
N LEU A 16 47.95 -30.06 -11.68
CA LEU A 16 47.35 -29.68 -10.41
C LEU A 16 47.78 -28.24 -10.08
N ALA A 17 46.86 -27.29 -10.21
CA ALA A 17 46.90 -26.04 -9.45
C ALA A 17 45.91 -26.16 -8.30
N ALA A 18 46.41 -26.55 -7.13
CA ALA A 18 45.66 -26.47 -5.88
C ALA A 18 45.45 -24.99 -5.54
N GLY A 19 44.30 -24.44 -5.93
CA GLY A 19 43.85 -23.14 -5.47
C GLY A 19 43.50 -23.23 -3.99
N MET A 20 44.39 -22.76 -3.12
CA MET A 20 44.02 -22.41 -1.75
C MET A 20 42.97 -21.29 -1.81
N VAL A 21 41.71 -21.66 -1.67
CA VAL A 21 40.65 -20.70 -1.36
C VAL A 21 40.90 -20.26 0.08
N PHE A 22 41.59 -19.13 0.25
CA PHE A 22 41.53 -18.39 1.49
C PHE A 22 40.08 -17.94 1.68
N ALA A 23 39.32 -18.66 2.50
CA ALA A 23 38.12 -18.12 3.09
C ALA A 23 38.57 -16.94 3.96
N ALA A 24 38.49 -15.73 3.43
CA ALA A 24 38.62 -14.53 4.24
C ALA A 24 37.59 -14.65 5.37
N PRO A 25 37.98 -14.47 6.64
CA PRO A 25 36.99 -14.39 7.70
C PRO A 25 36.03 -13.26 7.33
N VAL A 26 34.73 -13.57 7.30
CA VAL A 26 33.69 -12.54 7.29
C VAL A 26 33.88 -11.78 8.60
N VAL A 27 34.63 -10.69 8.54
CA VAL A 27 34.72 -9.75 9.66
C VAL A 27 33.33 -9.16 9.79
N GLN A 28 32.57 -9.61 10.79
CA GLN A 28 31.38 -8.90 11.24
C GLN A 28 31.83 -7.47 11.56
N ALA A 29 31.38 -6.53 10.73
CA ALA A 29 31.72 -5.13 10.88
C ALA A 29 31.00 -4.64 12.13
N LYS A 30 31.71 -4.60 13.26
CA LYS A 30 31.25 -4.00 14.52
C LYS A 30 30.41 -2.75 14.20
N PRO A 31 29.17 -2.61 14.72
CA PRO A 31 28.34 -1.45 14.40
C PRO A 31 29.14 -0.17 14.63
N SER A 32 29.06 0.79 13.70
CA SER A 32 29.81 2.03 13.81
C SER A 32 29.50 2.69 15.17
N GLU A 33 30.48 3.39 15.74
CA GLU A 33 30.31 4.10 17.01
C GLU A 33 29.11 5.06 16.94
N GLU A 34 28.91 5.69 15.80
CA GLU A 34 27.76 6.54 15.49
C GLU A 34 26.41 5.80 15.58
N PHE A 35 26.32 4.57 15.06
CA PHE A 35 25.09 3.79 15.16
C PHE A 35 24.81 3.38 16.61
N ARG A 36 25.84 3.03 17.39
CA ARG A 36 25.66 2.73 18.82
C ARG A 36 25.21 3.97 19.60
N ALA A 37 25.80 5.13 19.33
CA ALA A 37 25.39 6.39 19.93
C ALA A 37 23.94 6.74 19.56
N PHE A 38 23.54 6.50 18.31
CA PHE A 38 22.15 6.62 17.88
C PHE A 38 21.23 5.69 18.67
N ILE A 39 21.57 4.40 18.81
CA ILE A 39 20.77 3.47 19.62
C ILE A 39 20.64 3.99 21.04
N GLU A 40 21.73 4.33 21.73
CA GLU A 40 21.67 4.87 23.09
C GLU A 40 20.84 6.17 23.20
N SER A 41 20.81 7.00 22.14
CA SER A 41 19.96 8.19 22.12
C SER A 41 18.46 7.90 22.19
N LEU A 42 18.03 6.67 21.88
CA LEU A 42 16.63 6.23 21.99
C LEU A 42 16.23 5.86 23.43
N TRP A 43 17.20 5.69 24.33
CA TRP A 43 16.94 5.19 25.69
C TRP A 43 15.97 6.06 26.50
N PRO A 44 16.07 7.41 26.52
CA PRO A 44 15.11 8.24 27.26
C PRO A 44 13.66 8.01 26.84
N ASP A 45 13.41 7.93 25.53
CA ASP A 45 12.07 7.72 24.97
C ASP A 45 11.57 6.29 25.24
N ALA A 46 12.43 5.29 25.06
CA ALA A 46 12.10 3.89 25.37
C ALA A 46 11.74 3.72 26.86
N LYS A 47 12.52 4.34 27.75
CA LYS A 47 12.28 4.32 29.19
C LYS A 47 10.96 5.02 29.52
N ALA A 48 10.68 6.18 28.93
CA ALA A 48 9.42 6.90 29.11
C ALA A 48 8.21 6.08 28.63
N ALA A 49 8.39 5.28 27.59
CA ALA A 49 7.40 4.35 27.06
C ALA A 49 7.25 3.05 27.89
N GLY A 50 7.96 2.91 29.01
CA GLY A 50 7.86 1.76 29.92
C GLY A 50 8.77 0.57 29.56
N VAL A 51 9.71 0.73 28.63
CA VAL A 51 10.66 -0.33 28.26
C VAL A 51 11.78 -0.41 29.31
N SER A 52 12.03 -1.61 29.83
CA SER A 52 13.14 -1.82 30.76
C SER A 52 14.50 -1.79 30.05
N ARG A 53 15.57 -1.41 30.78
CA ARG A 53 16.93 -1.41 30.22
C ARG A 53 17.35 -2.79 29.72
N LYS A 54 16.94 -3.85 30.43
CA LYS A 54 17.15 -5.24 30.02
C LYS A 54 16.53 -5.56 28.66
N THR A 55 15.27 -5.18 28.44
CA THR A 55 14.57 -5.39 27.16
C THR A 55 15.24 -4.59 26.04
N PHE A 56 15.59 -3.33 26.32
CA PHE A 56 16.27 -2.45 25.38
C PHE A 56 17.62 -3.02 24.92
N ASP A 57 18.49 -3.39 25.86
CA ASP A 57 19.81 -3.94 25.56
C ASP A 57 19.70 -5.28 24.80
N ALA A 58 18.75 -6.14 25.19
CA ALA A 58 18.51 -7.41 24.51
C ALA A 58 17.97 -7.22 23.08
N ALA A 59 17.13 -6.21 22.85
CA ALA A 59 16.58 -5.91 21.53
C ALA A 59 17.67 -5.46 20.55
N PHE A 60 18.65 -4.68 21.01
CA PHE A 60 19.72 -4.15 20.16
C PHE A 60 21.01 -4.97 20.17
N ALA A 61 21.08 -6.04 20.98
CA ALA A 61 22.21 -6.96 20.97
C ALA A 61 22.47 -7.50 19.54
N GLY A 62 23.65 -7.20 19.00
CA GLY A 62 24.08 -7.65 17.67
C GLY A 62 23.35 -7.01 16.49
N VAL A 63 22.55 -5.95 16.71
CA VAL A 63 21.86 -5.25 15.61
C VAL A 63 22.85 -4.36 14.84
N GLU A 64 22.85 -4.52 13.52
CA GLU A 64 23.58 -3.68 12.57
C GLU A 64 22.61 -3.11 11.53
N PRO A 65 22.81 -1.84 11.10
CA PRO A 65 21.94 -1.23 10.10
C PRO A 65 22.02 -1.98 8.75
N ASP A 66 20.90 -2.03 8.05
CA ASP A 66 20.82 -2.63 6.72
C ASP A 66 20.76 -1.55 5.62
N TYR A 67 21.93 -1.15 5.12
CA TYR A 67 22.01 -0.11 4.09
C TYR A 67 21.53 -0.55 2.70
N SER A 68 21.16 -1.81 2.52
CA SER A 68 20.65 -2.30 1.23
C SER A 68 19.19 -1.89 0.98
N ILE A 69 18.42 -1.59 2.03
CA ILE A 69 16.98 -1.32 1.91
C ILE A 69 16.69 -0.02 1.13
N PRO A 70 15.51 0.07 0.49
CA PRO A 70 15.09 1.30 -0.17
C PRO A 70 14.67 2.38 0.85
N ASP A 71 14.49 3.62 0.38
CA ASP A 71 14.04 4.78 1.18
C ASP A 71 15.02 5.32 2.25
N LEU A 72 16.33 5.11 2.05
CA LEU A 72 17.37 5.73 2.87
C LEU A 72 17.79 7.11 2.32
N ASP A 73 18.17 7.99 3.24
CA ASP A 73 18.73 9.32 3.03
C ASP A 73 20.20 9.33 3.45
N ILE A 74 21.04 8.77 2.59
CA ILE A 74 22.49 8.65 2.79
C ILE A 74 23.19 9.55 1.76
N PRO A 75 24.08 10.46 2.19
CA PRO A 75 24.84 11.31 1.28
C PRO A 75 25.54 10.49 0.18
N GLY A 76 25.38 10.92 -1.08
CA GLY A 76 26.00 10.25 -2.23
C GLY A 76 25.28 9.01 -2.75
N ARG A 77 24.24 8.50 -2.07
CA ARG A 77 23.39 7.43 -2.62
C ARG A 77 22.39 8.02 -3.62
N PRO A 78 22.31 7.52 -4.87
CA PRO A 78 21.23 7.91 -5.78
C PRO A 78 19.88 7.67 -5.10
N LYS A 79 19.00 8.66 -5.16
CA LYS A 79 17.64 8.50 -4.64
C LYS A 79 17.00 7.33 -5.39
N VAL A 80 16.74 6.23 -4.67
CA VAL A 80 15.84 5.19 -5.17
C VAL A 80 14.47 5.84 -5.21
N ASP A 81 14.05 6.22 -6.42
CA ASP A 81 12.73 6.75 -6.65
C ASP A 81 11.71 5.64 -6.34
N ASN A 82 10.61 6.01 -5.69
CA ASN A 82 9.50 5.08 -5.42
C ASN A 82 8.71 4.76 -6.71
N SER A 83 9.29 5.04 -7.89
CA SER A 83 8.82 4.75 -9.24
C SER A 83 8.70 3.25 -9.58
N GLY A 84 8.68 2.38 -8.57
CA GLY A 84 8.40 0.95 -8.71
C GLY A 84 7.06 0.48 -8.14
N GLN A 85 6.34 1.31 -7.38
CA GLN A 85 5.03 0.91 -6.84
C GLN A 85 4.00 0.83 -7.97
N ALA A 86 3.48 -0.37 -8.23
CA ALA A 86 2.58 -0.66 -9.34
C ALA A 86 1.33 0.24 -9.34
N GLU A 87 0.88 0.67 -8.15
CA GLU A 87 -0.22 1.61 -7.91
C GLU A 87 -0.01 2.99 -8.56
N PHE A 88 1.24 3.35 -8.88
CA PHE A 88 1.58 4.66 -9.43
C PHE A 88 2.20 4.57 -10.83
N THR A 89 2.65 3.38 -11.24
CA THR A 89 3.42 3.17 -12.48
C THR A 89 2.65 2.39 -13.54
N LYS A 90 1.60 1.66 -13.17
CA LYS A 90 0.70 1.01 -14.11
C LYS A 90 -0.48 1.92 -14.46
N THR A 91 -1.08 1.68 -15.61
CA THR A 91 -2.40 2.25 -15.89
C THR A 91 -3.42 1.68 -14.89
N ALA A 92 -4.49 2.43 -14.63
CA ALA A 92 -5.61 1.94 -13.80
C ALA A 92 -6.16 0.60 -14.32
N ALA A 93 -6.23 0.43 -15.65
CA ALA A 93 -6.70 -0.79 -16.30
C ALA A 93 -5.77 -1.99 -16.04
N ASP A 94 -4.45 -1.80 -16.14
CA ASP A 94 -3.48 -2.88 -15.89
C ASP A 94 -3.40 -3.24 -14.40
N TYR A 95 -3.51 -2.25 -13.52
CA TYR A 95 -3.52 -2.47 -12.07
C TYR A 95 -4.79 -3.20 -11.62
N LEU A 96 -5.94 -2.86 -12.21
CA LEU A 96 -7.25 -3.48 -11.96
C LEU A 96 -7.58 -4.54 -13.02
N SER A 97 -6.57 -5.31 -13.43
CA SER A 97 -6.69 -6.34 -14.45
C SER A 97 -7.84 -7.31 -14.12
N LYS A 98 -8.82 -7.40 -15.01
CA LYS A 98 -10.01 -8.25 -14.85
C LYS A 98 -9.64 -9.72 -14.61
N PRO A 99 -8.80 -10.39 -15.44
CA PRO A 99 -8.44 -11.79 -15.20
C PRO A 99 -7.78 -12.02 -13.84
N TYR A 100 -6.95 -11.07 -13.40
CA TYR A 100 -6.27 -11.15 -12.11
C TYR A 100 -7.26 -11.05 -10.94
N LEU A 101 -8.16 -10.06 -10.98
CA LEU A 101 -9.22 -9.89 -9.97
C LEU A 101 -10.21 -11.06 -9.95
N GLU A 102 -10.55 -11.65 -11.10
CA GLU A 102 -11.39 -12.85 -11.16
C GLU A 102 -10.72 -14.05 -10.48
N SER A 103 -9.44 -14.29 -10.77
CA SER A 103 -8.65 -15.34 -10.12
C SER A 103 -8.59 -15.16 -8.60
N LEU A 104 -8.31 -13.93 -8.14
CA LEU A 104 -8.29 -13.62 -6.72
C LEU A 104 -9.66 -13.73 -6.07
N ALA A 105 -10.74 -13.39 -6.76
CA ALA A 105 -12.10 -13.52 -6.23
C ALA A 105 -12.51 -14.99 -6.04
N VAL A 106 -12.07 -15.89 -6.93
CA VAL A 106 -12.26 -17.34 -6.76
C VAL A 106 -11.55 -17.83 -5.50
N GLN A 107 -10.28 -17.46 -5.33
CA GLN A 107 -9.52 -17.79 -4.12
C GLN A 107 -10.15 -17.19 -2.86
N GLY A 108 -10.58 -15.94 -2.92
CA GLY A 108 -11.24 -15.24 -1.82
C GLY A 108 -12.55 -15.90 -1.40
N ARG A 109 -13.36 -16.40 -2.35
CA ARG A 109 -14.58 -17.15 -2.00
C ARG A 109 -14.28 -18.48 -1.30
N LYS A 110 -13.20 -19.16 -1.69
CA LYS A 110 -12.73 -20.36 -0.99
C LYS A 110 -12.29 -20.02 0.44
N PHE A 111 -11.44 -19.01 0.59
CA PHE A 111 -10.96 -18.54 1.89
C PHE A 111 -12.11 -18.09 2.81
N LEU A 112 -13.08 -17.34 2.25
CA LEU A 112 -14.29 -16.91 2.95
C LEU A 112 -15.10 -18.10 3.49
N ALA A 113 -15.19 -19.19 2.74
CA ALA A 113 -15.89 -20.40 3.18
C ALA A 113 -15.10 -21.16 4.27
N GLU A 114 -13.78 -21.24 4.14
CA GLU A 114 -12.88 -21.88 5.11
C GLU A 114 -12.89 -21.15 6.47
N HIS A 115 -12.89 -19.81 6.47
CA HIS A 115 -12.85 -18.97 7.67
C HIS A 115 -14.20 -18.35 8.04
N LYS A 116 -15.31 -18.99 7.62
CA LYS A 116 -16.66 -18.42 7.74
C LYS A 116 -17.01 -18.01 9.17
N THR A 117 -16.78 -18.90 10.14
CA THR A 117 -17.16 -18.68 11.55
C THR A 117 -16.45 -17.47 12.15
N ASP A 118 -15.13 -17.35 11.92
CA ASP A 118 -14.35 -16.22 12.42
C ASP A 118 -14.76 -14.91 11.76
N LEU A 119 -14.89 -14.92 10.44
CA LEU A 119 -15.29 -13.73 9.68
C LEU A 119 -16.68 -13.23 10.08
N GLU A 120 -17.64 -14.14 10.35
CA GLU A 120 -18.98 -13.80 10.84
C GLU A 120 -18.93 -13.12 12.22
N ARG A 121 -18.11 -13.65 13.12
CA ARG A 121 -17.95 -13.10 14.45
C ARG A 121 -17.23 -11.75 14.41
N ILE A 122 -16.16 -11.62 13.63
CA ILE A 122 -15.42 -10.37 13.44
C ILE A 122 -16.32 -9.28 12.84
N GLU A 123 -17.08 -9.60 11.80
CA GLU A 123 -18.03 -8.67 11.18
C GLU A 123 -19.10 -8.22 12.19
N LYS A 124 -19.64 -9.13 13.00
CA LYS A 124 -20.60 -8.78 14.04
C LYS A 124 -20.01 -7.83 15.08
N MET A 125 -18.77 -8.07 15.50
CA MET A 125 -18.08 -7.25 16.50
C MET A 125 -17.77 -5.85 15.96
N THR A 126 -17.18 -5.78 14.77
CA THR A 126 -16.56 -4.54 14.24
C THR A 126 -17.44 -3.78 13.26
N GLY A 127 -18.42 -4.44 12.66
CA GLY A 127 -19.21 -3.90 11.54
C GLY A 127 -18.47 -3.81 10.21
N VAL A 128 -17.21 -4.25 10.16
CA VAL A 128 -16.44 -4.35 8.91
C VAL A 128 -16.88 -5.59 8.17
N ASP A 129 -17.34 -5.42 6.93
CA ASP A 129 -17.87 -6.54 6.18
C ASP A 129 -16.76 -7.56 5.82
N ARG A 130 -17.11 -8.84 5.92
CA ARG A 130 -16.18 -9.95 5.69
C ARG A 130 -15.56 -9.93 4.29
N TYR A 131 -16.25 -9.41 3.28
CA TYR A 131 -15.76 -9.41 1.90
C TYR A 131 -14.62 -8.41 1.74
N THR A 132 -14.73 -7.25 2.39
CA THR A 132 -13.65 -6.26 2.45
C THR A 132 -12.43 -6.82 3.18
N LEU A 133 -12.63 -7.50 4.31
CA LEU A 133 -11.53 -8.15 5.05
C LEU A 133 -10.79 -9.19 4.20
N VAL A 134 -11.53 -10.08 3.54
CA VAL A 134 -10.95 -11.08 2.65
C VAL A 134 -10.27 -10.44 1.44
N ALA A 135 -10.81 -9.33 0.90
CA ALA A 135 -10.18 -8.60 -0.19
C ALA A 135 -8.84 -7.95 0.20
N ILE A 136 -8.78 -7.32 1.39
CA ILE A 136 -7.51 -6.79 1.94
C ILE A 136 -6.53 -7.95 2.14
N TRP A 137 -6.97 -9.04 2.76
CA TRP A 137 -6.12 -10.21 2.99
C TRP A 137 -5.54 -10.78 1.69
N GLY A 138 -6.37 -10.92 0.66
CA GLY A 138 -5.96 -11.34 -0.67
C GLY A 138 -4.97 -10.38 -1.33
N ARG A 139 -5.13 -9.07 -1.13
CA ARG A 139 -4.21 -8.05 -1.65
C ARG A 139 -2.86 -8.06 -0.95
N GLU A 140 -2.85 -8.17 0.37
CA GLU A 140 -1.63 -8.02 1.16
C GLU A 140 -0.75 -9.27 1.14
N THR A 141 -1.36 -10.46 1.17
CA THR A 141 -0.61 -11.72 1.38
C THR A 141 -0.89 -12.81 0.36
N ALA A 142 -1.77 -12.54 -0.61
CA ALA A 142 -2.35 -13.57 -1.47
C ALA A 142 -2.87 -14.76 -0.62
N TYR A 143 -3.67 -14.42 0.40
CA TYR A 143 -4.31 -15.37 1.32
C TYR A 143 -3.31 -16.20 2.16
N GLY A 144 -2.26 -15.57 2.67
CA GLY A 144 -1.30 -16.17 3.62
C GLY A 144 -0.04 -16.76 3.00
N SER A 145 0.19 -16.58 1.69
CA SER A 145 1.41 -17.11 1.04
C SER A 145 2.66 -16.26 1.29
N TYR A 146 2.51 -14.96 1.57
CA TYR A 146 3.61 -14.05 1.81
C TYR A 146 4.04 -14.02 3.29
N HIS A 147 5.33 -14.26 3.53
CA HIS A 147 5.93 -14.18 4.86
C HIS A 147 7.10 -13.19 4.84
N PRO A 148 7.04 -12.10 5.62
CA PRO A 148 8.10 -11.12 5.63
C PRO A 148 9.40 -11.69 6.24
N PRO A 149 10.57 -11.53 5.59
CA PRO A 149 11.78 -12.22 6.04
C PRO A 149 12.59 -11.46 7.10
N ASN A 150 12.38 -10.14 7.25
CA ASN A 150 13.32 -9.28 7.96
C ASN A 150 13.05 -9.21 9.47
N ASP A 151 14.08 -8.92 10.26
CA ASP A 151 13.95 -8.59 11.69
C ASP A 151 13.47 -7.13 11.84
N ALA A 152 12.31 -6.93 12.49
CA ALA A 152 11.66 -5.62 12.58
C ALA A 152 12.51 -4.60 13.34
N ILE A 153 13.20 -5.02 14.40
CA ILE A 153 14.07 -4.13 15.19
C ILE A 153 15.19 -3.59 14.29
N ARG A 154 15.83 -4.47 13.50
CA ARG A 154 16.87 -4.09 12.54
C ARG A 154 16.36 -3.14 11.46
N MET A 155 15.19 -3.41 10.87
CA MET A 155 14.63 -2.56 9.81
C MET A 155 14.25 -1.18 10.35
N LEU A 156 13.52 -1.14 11.47
CA LEU A 156 13.08 0.10 12.10
C LEU A 156 14.26 0.93 12.62
N SER A 157 15.29 0.30 13.20
CA SER A 157 16.51 1.01 13.61
C SER A 157 17.25 1.61 12.42
N THR A 158 17.31 0.89 11.29
CA THR A 158 17.94 1.40 10.07
C THR A 158 17.19 2.62 9.53
N LEU A 159 15.86 2.53 9.45
CA LEU A 159 15.01 3.61 8.95
C LEU A 159 14.96 4.82 9.90
N ALA A 160 14.99 4.59 11.20
CA ALA A 160 15.08 5.66 12.21
C ALA A 160 16.46 6.36 12.20
N TYR A 161 17.52 5.63 11.83
CA TYR A 161 18.88 6.17 11.74
C TYR A 161 19.13 6.93 10.43
N THR A 162 18.83 6.30 9.30
CA THR A 162 19.18 6.81 7.95
C THR A 162 18.00 7.02 7.01
N GLY A 163 16.76 6.69 7.40
CA GLY A 163 15.60 6.85 6.52
C GLY A 163 15.19 8.31 6.30
N LYS A 164 14.33 8.55 5.30
CA LYS A 164 13.78 9.90 5.01
C LYS A 164 12.77 10.39 6.04
N ARG A 165 12.18 9.49 6.84
CA ARG A 165 11.11 9.77 7.82
C ARG A 165 11.56 9.34 9.21
N LYS A 166 12.72 9.83 9.66
CA LYS A 166 13.40 9.36 10.87
C LYS A 166 12.49 9.41 12.09
N ASP A 167 11.81 10.52 12.33
CA ASP A 167 10.95 10.70 13.51
C ASP A 167 9.80 9.70 13.55
N LYS A 168 9.13 9.46 12.41
CA LYS A 168 8.11 8.41 12.30
C LYS A 168 8.69 7.06 12.69
N PHE A 169 9.84 6.68 12.11
CA PHE A 169 10.40 5.35 12.38
C PHE A 169 10.99 5.21 13.79
N ARG A 170 11.38 6.32 14.44
CA ARG A 170 11.70 6.33 15.87
C ARG A 170 10.48 5.95 16.70
N GLU A 171 9.32 6.56 16.43
CA GLU A 171 8.06 6.23 17.12
C GLU A 171 7.71 4.74 16.96
N GLU A 172 7.79 4.22 15.72
CA GLU A 172 7.51 2.81 15.43
C GLU A 172 8.52 1.86 16.09
N LEU A 173 9.79 2.26 16.18
CA LEU A 173 10.82 1.48 16.88
C LEU A 173 10.56 1.44 18.39
N ILE A 174 10.18 2.56 19.00
CA ILE A 174 9.79 2.58 20.42
C ILE A 174 8.59 1.68 20.66
N ALA A 175 7.57 1.73 19.80
CA ALA A 175 6.42 0.83 19.88
C ALA A 175 6.82 -0.65 19.74
N ALA A 176 7.75 -0.98 18.83
CA ALA A 176 8.27 -2.35 18.71
C ALA A 176 8.99 -2.83 20.00
N LEU A 177 9.71 -1.93 20.67
CA LEU A 177 10.33 -2.24 21.97
C LEU A 177 9.28 -2.47 23.08
N GLN A 178 8.18 -1.71 23.06
CA GLN A 178 7.05 -1.95 23.98
C GLN A 178 6.42 -3.33 23.73
N MET A 179 6.28 -3.75 22.48
CA MET A 179 5.77 -5.08 22.15
C MET A 179 6.69 -6.19 22.70
N LEU A 180 8.02 -6.05 22.55
CA LEU A 180 8.98 -6.97 23.19
C LEU A 180 8.83 -6.98 24.71
N GLN A 181 8.64 -5.81 25.32
CA GLN A 181 8.43 -5.67 26.76
C GLN A 181 7.13 -6.34 27.24
N GLN A 182 6.10 -6.37 26.39
CA GLN A 182 4.82 -7.06 26.62
C GLN A 182 4.88 -8.56 26.36
N GLY A 183 6.03 -9.08 25.91
CA GLY A 183 6.26 -10.51 25.77
C GLY A 183 6.12 -11.05 24.34
N VAL A 184 5.94 -10.19 23.33
CA VAL A 184 6.03 -10.64 21.93
C VAL A 184 7.46 -11.14 21.67
N PRO A 185 7.65 -12.40 21.23
CA PRO A 185 8.98 -12.92 20.97
C PRO A 185 9.67 -12.18 19.83
N ARG A 186 10.97 -11.90 19.95
CA ARG A 186 11.75 -11.31 18.85
C ARG A 186 11.76 -12.21 17.60
N SER A 187 11.68 -13.52 17.76
CA SER A 187 11.55 -14.46 16.63
C SER A 187 10.32 -14.18 15.76
N ASP A 188 9.28 -13.60 16.37
CA ASP A 188 8.01 -13.33 15.73
C ASP A 188 7.97 -11.91 15.18
N MET A 189 8.90 -11.02 15.57
CA MET A 189 9.06 -9.66 15.03
C MET A 189 9.58 -9.66 13.58
N LYS A 190 8.86 -10.32 12.69
CA LYS A 190 9.10 -10.42 11.26
C LYS A 190 8.42 -9.28 10.53
N SER A 191 9.16 -8.60 9.66
CA SER A 191 8.66 -7.44 8.95
C SER A 191 9.05 -7.35 7.48
N SER A 192 8.32 -6.53 6.73
CA SER A 192 8.81 -6.00 5.46
C SER A 192 10.05 -5.13 5.70
N TRP A 193 10.72 -4.73 4.61
CA TRP A 193 11.86 -3.80 4.71
C TRP A 193 11.46 -2.46 5.35
N ALA A 194 10.17 -2.09 5.26
CA ALA A 194 9.62 -0.85 5.81
C ALA A 194 9.17 -0.99 7.28
N GLY A 195 9.39 -2.14 7.93
CA GLY A 195 9.00 -2.38 9.32
C GLY A 195 7.55 -2.82 9.54
N ALA A 196 6.83 -3.17 8.47
CA ALA A 196 5.45 -3.65 8.55
C ALA A 196 5.41 -5.13 8.99
N LEU A 197 4.71 -5.43 10.08
CA LEU A 197 4.75 -6.69 10.82
C LEU A 197 3.77 -7.75 10.28
N GLY A 198 4.22 -9.01 10.32
CA GLY A 198 3.37 -10.19 10.20
C GLY A 198 2.51 -10.26 8.95
N LEU A 199 1.40 -11.00 9.06
CA LEU A 199 0.49 -11.22 7.94
C LEU A 199 -0.34 -9.96 7.61
N THR A 200 -0.47 -9.03 8.56
CA THR A 200 -1.29 -7.83 8.40
C THR A 200 -0.53 -6.68 7.76
N GLN A 201 0.80 -6.76 7.66
CA GLN A 201 1.65 -5.66 7.19
C GLN A 201 1.37 -4.35 7.96
N ALA A 202 1.13 -4.45 9.27
CA ALA A 202 0.87 -3.29 10.10
C ALA A 202 2.11 -2.79 10.83
N MET A 203 2.13 -1.49 11.11
CA MET A 203 3.21 -0.90 11.87
C MET A 203 3.07 -1.23 13.37
N PRO A 204 4.18 -1.23 14.16
CA PRO A 204 4.14 -1.52 15.59
C PRO A 204 3.16 -0.64 16.40
N THR A 205 3.04 0.65 16.09
CA THR A 205 2.07 1.53 16.76
C THR A 205 0.62 1.08 16.53
N GLU A 206 0.30 0.63 15.31
CA GLU A 206 -1.01 0.09 14.98
C GLU A 206 -1.27 -1.24 15.71
N TYR A 207 -0.25 -2.10 15.85
CA TYR A 207 -0.34 -3.31 16.68
C TYR A 207 -0.77 -2.97 18.11
N LEU A 208 -0.04 -2.08 18.78
CA LEU A 208 -0.36 -1.70 20.16
C LEU A 208 -1.77 -1.11 20.34
N LYS A 209 -2.31 -0.49 19.29
CA LYS A 209 -3.63 0.15 19.34
C LYS A 209 -4.79 -0.81 19.04
N TYR A 210 -4.60 -1.77 18.14
CA TYR A 210 -5.71 -2.55 17.58
C TYR A 210 -5.57 -4.06 17.72
N ALA A 211 -4.45 -4.55 18.26
CA ALA A 211 -4.26 -5.96 18.61
C ALA A 211 -5.46 -6.48 19.42
N VAL A 212 -6.04 -7.57 18.95
CA VAL A 212 -7.21 -8.19 19.57
C VAL A 212 -7.11 -9.69 19.37
N ASP A 213 -7.58 -10.45 20.36
CA ASP A 213 -7.76 -11.90 20.26
C ASP A 213 -8.87 -12.16 19.26
N GLY A 214 -8.44 -12.73 18.14
CA GLY A 214 -9.27 -13.00 17.00
C GLY A 214 -10.15 -14.17 17.28
N ASP A 215 -9.67 -15.35 17.66
CA ASP A 215 -10.47 -16.57 17.77
C ASP A 215 -11.01 -16.89 19.19
N GLY A 216 -10.58 -16.15 20.20
CA GLY A 216 -11.02 -16.29 21.59
C GLY A 216 -10.19 -17.30 22.40
N ASP A 217 -9.00 -17.68 21.94
CA ASP A 217 -8.12 -18.62 22.65
C ASP A 217 -7.30 -17.98 23.79
N GLY A 218 -7.42 -16.67 23.98
CA GLY A 218 -6.73 -15.88 24.98
C GLY A 218 -5.36 -15.35 24.54
N LYS A 219 -4.98 -15.51 23.26
CA LYS A 219 -3.71 -15.04 22.69
C LYS A 219 -3.94 -14.08 21.52
N ILE A 220 -2.89 -13.36 21.16
CA ILE A 220 -2.88 -12.46 20.00
C ILE A 220 -1.64 -12.79 19.17
N ASP A 221 -1.83 -13.55 18.09
CA ASP A 221 -0.80 -13.98 17.13
C ASP A 221 -1.15 -13.52 15.71
N ILE A 222 -0.78 -12.28 15.37
CA ILE A 222 -0.94 -11.73 14.01
C ILE A 222 0.06 -12.30 12.97
N TRP A 223 0.90 -13.25 13.36
CA TRP A 223 1.91 -13.88 12.50
C TRP A 223 1.47 -15.26 12.02
N ARG A 224 0.67 -15.99 12.80
CA ARG A 224 0.24 -17.36 12.50
C ARG A 224 -1.26 -17.55 12.58
N SER A 225 -1.98 -16.79 13.42
CA SER A 225 -3.43 -16.87 13.51
C SER A 225 -4.06 -15.99 12.42
N VAL A 226 -4.76 -16.64 11.49
CA VAL A 226 -5.56 -15.95 10.48
C VAL A 226 -6.70 -15.18 11.15
N ALA A 227 -7.33 -15.74 12.20
CA ALA A 227 -8.42 -15.09 12.90
C ALA A 227 -7.96 -13.79 13.57
N ASP A 228 -6.82 -13.79 14.26
CA ASP A 228 -6.27 -12.61 14.94
C ASP A 228 -5.87 -11.54 13.94
N ALA A 229 -5.23 -11.94 12.85
CA ALA A 229 -4.81 -11.03 11.80
C ALA A 229 -6.01 -10.35 11.10
N LEU A 230 -7.09 -11.10 10.84
CA LEU A 230 -8.34 -10.56 10.29
C LEU A 230 -9.06 -9.66 11.30
N ALA A 231 -9.14 -10.07 12.57
CA ALA A 231 -9.78 -9.29 13.63
C ALA A 231 -9.05 -7.97 13.88
N PHE A 232 -7.73 -8.01 13.91
CA PHE A 232 -6.86 -6.83 13.98
C PHE A 232 -7.10 -5.88 12.82
N THR A 233 -7.16 -6.39 11.58
CA THR A 233 -7.46 -5.59 10.38
C THR A 233 -8.83 -4.94 10.51
N ALA A 234 -9.84 -5.67 10.98
CA ALA A 234 -11.17 -5.15 11.19
C ALA A 234 -11.20 -4.04 12.26
N ARG A 235 -10.52 -4.23 13.40
CA ARG A 235 -10.40 -3.22 14.46
C ARG A 235 -9.68 -1.96 13.99
N GLN A 236 -8.67 -2.10 13.13
CA GLN A 236 -8.02 -0.96 12.48
C GLN A 236 -8.99 -0.14 11.64
N LEU A 237 -9.75 -0.80 10.75
CA LEU A 237 -10.70 -0.10 9.87
C LEU A 237 -11.83 0.54 10.69
N GLU A 238 -12.35 -0.17 11.68
CA GLU A 238 -13.35 0.35 12.62
C GLU A 238 -12.83 1.59 13.35
N GLY A 239 -11.64 1.52 13.94
CA GLY A 239 -11.00 2.66 14.63
C GLY A 239 -10.65 3.83 13.71
N LYS A 240 -10.56 3.59 12.40
CA LYS A 240 -10.36 4.59 11.34
C LYS A 240 -11.67 5.17 10.79
N GLY A 241 -12.82 4.77 11.35
CA GLY A 241 -14.13 5.33 11.05
C GLY A 241 -14.92 4.56 9.99
N TRP A 242 -14.76 3.23 9.94
CA TRP A 242 -15.61 2.36 9.12
C TRP A 242 -17.09 2.51 9.51
N VAL A 243 -17.95 2.66 8.51
CA VAL A 243 -19.40 2.78 8.66
C VAL A 243 -20.02 1.40 8.41
N ARG A 244 -20.56 0.80 9.48
CA ARG A 244 -21.23 -0.50 9.44
C ARG A 244 -22.36 -0.49 8.40
N GLY A 245 -22.39 -1.53 7.55
CA GLY A 245 -23.43 -1.73 6.55
C GLY A 245 -23.35 -0.83 5.30
N ALA A 246 -22.48 0.18 5.29
CA ALA A 246 -22.25 1.02 4.12
C ALA A 246 -21.28 0.38 3.13
N ARG A 247 -21.44 0.69 1.84
CA ARG A 247 -20.49 0.26 0.79
C ARG A 247 -19.27 1.19 0.77
N TRP A 248 -18.17 0.73 0.16
CA TRP A 248 -17.01 1.57 -0.10
C TRP A 248 -17.35 2.70 -1.09
N GLY A 249 -18.15 2.42 -2.11
CA GLY A 249 -18.53 3.38 -3.13
C GLY A 249 -19.41 2.77 -4.21
N TYR A 250 -19.72 3.57 -5.23
CA TYR A 250 -20.64 3.20 -6.29
C TYR A 250 -20.14 3.70 -7.63
N GLU A 251 -20.08 2.83 -8.63
CA GLU A 251 -19.83 3.26 -10.00
C GLU A 251 -21.01 4.11 -10.51
N VAL A 252 -20.70 5.23 -11.14
CA VAL A 252 -21.67 6.19 -11.66
C VAL A 252 -21.33 6.60 -13.08
N VAL A 253 -22.38 6.94 -13.84
CA VAL A 253 -22.26 7.63 -15.12
C VAL A 253 -22.41 9.12 -14.85
N ALA A 254 -21.38 9.88 -15.20
CA ALA A 254 -21.40 11.33 -15.14
C ALA A 254 -22.30 11.91 -16.26
N PRO A 255 -23.07 12.97 -15.99
CA PRO A 255 -23.82 13.67 -17.03
C PRO A 255 -22.86 14.42 -17.98
N ALA A 256 -23.30 14.72 -19.20
CA ALA A 256 -22.46 15.32 -20.24
C ALA A 256 -21.80 16.66 -19.85
N LYS A 257 -22.40 17.40 -18.90
CA LYS A 257 -21.88 18.69 -18.41
C LYS A 257 -20.94 18.56 -17.20
N ALA A 258 -20.81 17.37 -16.62
CA ALA A 258 -19.89 17.15 -15.50
C ALA A 258 -18.50 16.78 -16.02
N ASP A 259 -17.49 17.24 -15.32
CA ASP A 259 -16.09 16.93 -15.56
C ASP A 259 -15.35 16.74 -14.22
N CYS A 260 -14.07 16.40 -14.24
CA CYS A 260 -13.28 16.15 -13.03
C CYS A 260 -12.99 17.41 -12.19
N SER A 261 -13.45 18.60 -12.58
CA SER A 261 -13.38 19.77 -11.68
C SER A 261 -14.19 19.57 -10.39
N LEU A 262 -15.12 18.62 -10.39
CA LEU A 262 -15.90 18.17 -9.24
C LEU A 262 -15.23 17.00 -8.47
N GLU A 263 -14.04 16.55 -8.89
CA GLU A 263 -13.38 15.38 -8.30
C GLU A 263 -12.75 15.69 -6.94
N GLY A 264 -12.84 14.72 -6.03
CA GLY A 264 -12.00 14.64 -4.85
C GLY A 264 -12.70 15.04 -3.54
N PRO A 265 -12.07 14.71 -2.40
CA PRO A 265 -12.64 14.93 -1.07
C PRO A 265 -13.20 16.32 -0.77
N PRO A 266 -12.62 17.45 -1.26
CA PRO A 266 -13.16 18.79 -0.99
C PRO A 266 -14.54 19.07 -1.58
N ASP A 267 -14.96 18.33 -2.62
CA ASP A 267 -16.25 18.48 -3.29
C ASP A 267 -17.27 17.41 -2.87
N ALA A 268 -16.99 16.71 -1.77
CA ALA A 268 -17.89 15.74 -1.19
C ALA A 268 -19.25 16.36 -0.86
N ARG A 269 -20.29 15.58 -1.09
CA ARG A 269 -21.69 15.96 -0.84
C ARG A 269 -22.54 14.71 -0.70
N PRO A 270 -23.77 14.83 -0.18
CA PRO A 270 -24.71 13.72 -0.14
C PRO A 270 -24.95 13.13 -1.54
N ILE A 271 -25.08 11.81 -1.62
CA ILE A 271 -25.38 11.12 -2.89
C ILE A 271 -26.62 11.71 -3.58
N GLY A 272 -27.65 12.09 -2.82
CA GLY A 272 -28.84 12.74 -3.39
C GLY A 272 -28.54 14.03 -4.16
N ASP A 273 -27.53 14.80 -3.75
CA ASP A 273 -27.13 16.02 -4.44
C ASP A 273 -26.31 15.72 -5.71
N TRP A 274 -25.53 14.65 -5.73
CA TRP A 274 -24.93 14.15 -6.98
C TRP A 274 -25.99 13.74 -8.00
N LEU A 275 -27.09 13.11 -7.56
CA LEU A 275 -28.18 12.74 -8.46
C LEU A 275 -28.89 13.96 -9.04
N LYS A 276 -29.08 15.03 -8.25
CA LYS A 276 -29.62 16.32 -8.74
C LYS A 276 -28.73 16.97 -9.80
N LEU A 277 -27.42 16.74 -9.75
CA LEU A 277 -26.49 17.18 -10.79
C LEU A 277 -26.58 16.34 -12.07
N GLY A 278 -27.30 15.22 -12.05
CA GLY A 278 -27.51 14.33 -13.20
C GLY A 278 -26.61 13.08 -13.20
N PHE A 279 -25.86 12.82 -12.12
CA PHE A 279 -25.17 11.53 -11.97
C PHE A 279 -26.20 10.42 -11.78
N ARG A 280 -25.89 9.23 -12.30
CA ARG A 280 -26.72 8.03 -12.13
C ARG A 280 -25.86 6.83 -11.83
N LYS A 281 -26.38 5.87 -11.07
CA LYS A 281 -25.68 4.61 -10.80
C LYS A 281 -25.44 3.86 -12.11
N ALA A 282 -24.22 3.38 -12.33
CA ALA A 282 -23.85 2.75 -13.59
C ALA A 282 -24.61 1.43 -13.84
N SER A 283 -24.97 0.71 -12.78
CA SER A 283 -25.79 -0.50 -12.87
C SER A 283 -27.25 -0.26 -13.27
N GLY A 284 -27.71 1.01 -13.31
CA GLY A 284 -29.10 1.37 -13.56
C GLY A 284 -30.04 1.20 -12.36
N ALA A 285 -29.60 0.54 -11.28
CA ALA A 285 -30.39 0.41 -10.06
C ALA A 285 -30.49 1.76 -9.30
N PRO A 286 -31.62 2.06 -8.64
CA PRO A 286 -31.73 3.25 -7.80
C PRO A 286 -30.84 3.15 -6.56
N PHE A 287 -30.48 4.30 -5.99
CA PHE A 287 -29.95 4.38 -4.64
C PHE A 287 -31.09 4.19 -3.63
N THR A 288 -30.81 3.50 -2.51
CA THR A 288 -31.79 3.37 -1.42
C THR A 288 -31.91 4.69 -0.65
N GLN A 289 -33.00 4.87 0.10
CA GLN A 289 -33.20 6.10 0.88
C GLN A 289 -32.06 6.35 1.89
N ALA A 290 -31.55 5.28 2.51
CA ALA A 290 -30.41 5.37 3.41
C ALA A 290 -29.15 5.88 2.70
N GLN A 291 -28.90 5.44 1.45
CA GLN A 291 -27.73 5.84 0.68
C GLN A 291 -27.77 7.29 0.22
N LEU A 292 -28.96 7.88 0.03
CA LEU A 292 -29.06 9.25 -0.48
C LEU A 292 -28.46 10.30 0.46
N GLY A 293 -28.43 10.02 1.77
CA GLY A 293 -27.85 10.89 2.78
C GLY A 293 -26.34 10.70 3.00
N ASP A 294 -25.75 9.63 2.46
CA ASP A 294 -24.33 9.35 2.65
C ASP A 294 -23.48 10.36 1.86
N ASP A 295 -22.47 10.91 2.51
CA ASP A 295 -21.47 11.75 1.85
C ASP A 295 -20.56 10.91 0.95
N ALA A 296 -20.40 11.36 -0.28
CA ALA A 296 -19.48 10.78 -1.24
C ALA A 296 -18.80 11.87 -2.07
N TYR A 297 -17.62 11.55 -2.59
CA TYR A 297 -16.93 12.40 -3.56
C TYR A 297 -16.75 11.70 -4.89
N LEU A 298 -16.77 12.46 -5.98
CA LEU A 298 -16.44 11.95 -7.31
C LEU A 298 -14.96 11.52 -7.32
N MET A 299 -14.70 10.31 -7.79
CA MET A 299 -13.36 9.75 -7.96
C MET A 299 -13.25 9.14 -9.36
N MET A 300 -12.29 9.62 -10.14
CA MET A 300 -12.09 9.25 -11.56
C MET A 300 -10.65 8.79 -11.76
N PRO A 301 -10.31 7.52 -11.46
CA PRO A 301 -8.93 7.09 -11.29
C PRO A 301 -8.09 7.17 -12.57
N ALA A 302 -8.74 7.15 -13.74
CA ALA A 302 -8.12 7.34 -15.05
C ALA A 302 -8.60 8.62 -15.76
N GLY A 303 -9.07 9.63 -15.01
CA GLY A 303 -9.74 10.79 -15.61
C GLY A 303 -10.91 10.36 -16.49
N ALA A 304 -11.03 10.92 -17.70
CA ALA A 304 -12.10 10.58 -18.65
C ALA A 304 -11.91 9.23 -19.39
N TYR A 305 -10.86 8.47 -19.07
CA TYR A 305 -10.50 7.23 -19.75
C TYR A 305 -11.05 5.95 -19.09
N GLY A 306 -11.92 6.06 -18.09
CA GLY A 306 -12.44 4.87 -17.39
C GLY A 306 -13.72 5.12 -16.60
N PRO A 307 -14.12 4.16 -15.74
CA PRO A 307 -15.24 4.31 -14.83
C PRO A 307 -15.03 5.49 -13.86
N ALA A 308 -16.15 6.08 -13.45
CA ALA A 308 -16.22 7.09 -12.40
C ALA A 308 -17.00 6.54 -11.20
N PHE A 309 -16.65 7.01 -10.01
CA PHE A 309 -17.24 6.50 -8.77
C PHE A 309 -17.67 7.63 -7.86
N LEU A 310 -18.75 7.42 -7.12
CA LEU A 310 -19.01 8.12 -5.87
C LEU A 310 -18.35 7.32 -4.75
N ALA A 311 -17.18 7.77 -4.30
CA ALA A 311 -16.41 7.18 -3.22
C ALA A 311 -16.95 7.66 -1.87
N ALA A 312 -17.47 6.72 -1.08
CA ALA A 312 -18.08 6.99 0.22
C ALA A 312 -17.06 6.90 1.37
N GLN A 313 -17.54 7.02 2.61
CA GLN A 313 -16.68 6.99 3.80
C GLN A 313 -15.82 5.73 3.89
N ASN A 314 -16.36 4.54 3.59
CA ASN A 314 -15.59 3.30 3.68
C ASN A 314 -14.44 3.23 2.65
N PHE A 315 -14.55 3.89 1.49
CA PHE A 315 -13.41 4.04 0.58
C PHE A 315 -12.29 4.91 1.19
N ARG A 316 -12.65 5.98 1.91
CA ARG A 316 -11.68 6.81 2.64
C ARG A 316 -10.96 5.99 3.71
N VAL A 317 -11.70 5.13 4.42
CA VAL A 317 -11.13 4.23 5.43
C VAL A 317 -10.16 3.22 4.83
N ILE A 318 -10.49 2.60 3.69
CA ILE A 318 -9.55 1.72 2.97
C ILE A 318 -8.28 2.47 2.55
N ARG A 319 -8.40 3.74 2.14
CA ARG A 319 -7.24 4.59 1.80
C ARG A 319 -6.35 4.93 3.00
N LEU A 320 -6.85 4.79 4.22
CA LEU A 320 -6.03 4.89 5.43
C LEU A 320 -5.22 3.62 5.71
N TYR A 321 -5.55 2.51 5.06
CA TYR A 321 -4.72 1.30 5.02
C TYR A 321 -3.55 1.49 4.05
N ASN A 322 -3.83 1.96 2.83
CA ASN A 322 -2.83 2.35 1.84
C ASN A 322 -3.32 3.56 1.05
N THR A 323 -2.54 4.65 1.04
CA THR A 323 -2.92 5.95 0.48
C THR A 323 -2.85 5.99 -1.05
N SER A 324 -3.61 5.11 -1.70
CA SER A 324 -3.75 5.01 -3.16
C SER A 324 -5.23 4.78 -3.52
N ASP A 325 -5.73 5.59 -4.46
CA ASP A 325 -7.10 5.41 -5.00
C ASP A 325 -7.23 4.07 -5.72
N LEU A 326 -6.20 3.64 -6.47
CA LEU A 326 -6.19 2.36 -7.17
C LEU A 326 -6.17 1.18 -6.20
N TYR A 327 -5.43 1.28 -5.09
CA TYR A 327 -5.47 0.28 -4.04
C TYR A 327 -6.88 0.15 -3.45
N ALA A 328 -7.50 1.27 -3.05
CA ALA A 328 -8.82 1.22 -2.46
C ALA A 328 -9.89 0.72 -3.43
N LEU A 329 -9.75 1.06 -4.72
CA LEU A 329 -10.63 0.55 -5.77
C LEU A 329 -10.44 -0.95 -6.02
N PHE A 330 -9.20 -1.44 -5.94
CA PHE A 330 -8.89 -2.86 -6.03
C PHE A 330 -9.56 -3.63 -4.88
N VAL A 331 -9.37 -3.18 -3.64
CA VAL A 331 -9.97 -3.81 -2.46
C VAL A 331 -11.50 -3.79 -2.55
N GLY A 332 -12.08 -2.62 -2.89
CA GLY A 332 -13.53 -2.47 -3.04
C GLY A 332 -14.10 -3.42 -4.10
N ASN A 333 -13.54 -3.42 -5.31
CA ASN A 333 -14.04 -4.27 -6.40
C ASN A 333 -13.76 -5.76 -6.18
N LEU A 334 -12.62 -6.12 -5.58
CA LEU A 334 -12.36 -7.51 -5.19
C LEU A 334 -13.38 -7.98 -4.15
N GLY A 335 -13.70 -7.15 -3.16
CA GLY A 335 -14.74 -7.43 -2.17
C GLY A 335 -16.12 -7.65 -2.81
N ASP A 336 -16.51 -6.77 -3.75
CA ASP A 336 -17.76 -6.92 -4.49
C ASP A 336 -17.78 -8.25 -5.31
N ARG A 337 -16.67 -8.61 -5.97
CA ARG A 337 -16.57 -9.88 -6.72
C ARG A 337 -16.61 -11.11 -5.82
N ILE A 338 -16.00 -11.07 -4.64
CA ILE A 338 -16.09 -12.16 -3.65
C ILE A 338 -17.54 -12.31 -3.17
N ARG A 339 -18.27 -11.20 -3.03
CA ARG A 339 -19.70 -11.16 -2.70
C ARG A 339 -20.62 -11.72 -3.78
N GLY A 340 -20.10 -11.92 -5.00
CA GLY A 340 -20.85 -12.43 -6.15
C GLY A 340 -21.28 -11.35 -7.15
N GLU A 341 -20.75 -10.14 -7.03
CA GLU A 341 -20.93 -9.07 -8.01
C GLU A 341 -19.87 -9.17 -9.13
N GLY A 342 -19.83 -8.17 -10.01
CA GLY A 342 -19.07 -8.21 -11.26
C GLY A 342 -17.92 -7.20 -11.35
N ASP A 343 -17.40 -7.11 -12.57
CA ASP A 343 -16.49 -6.04 -12.99
C ASP A 343 -17.22 -4.68 -13.08
N PHE A 344 -16.45 -3.61 -13.32
CA PHE A 344 -17.02 -2.30 -13.65
C PHE A 344 -17.87 -2.39 -14.92
N VAL A 345 -18.97 -1.64 -14.93
CA VAL A 345 -19.88 -1.53 -16.07
C VAL A 345 -19.21 -0.75 -17.21
N THR A 346 -18.51 0.33 -16.86
CA THR A 346 -17.80 1.18 -17.82
C THR A 346 -16.43 0.59 -18.12
N SER A 347 -16.17 0.29 -19.39
CA SER A 347 -14.86 -0.20 -19.83
C SER A 347 -13.79 0.89 -19.79
N TRP A 348 -12.55 0.47 -19.50
CA TRP A 348 -11.37 1.31 -19.65
C TRP A 348 -11.10 1.59 -21.13
N LYS A 349 -10.80 2.84 -21.46
CA LYS A 349 -10.25 3.25 -22.75
C LYS A 349 -8.74 3.08 -22.71
N SER A 350 -8.11 2.94 -23.87
CA SER A 350 -6.65 2.97 -23.96
C SER A 350 -6.12 4.39 -23.66
N PHE A 351 -5.12 4.49 -22.78
CA PHE A 351 -4.39 5.71 -22.48
C PHE A 351 -2.95 5.39 -22.08
N ALA A 352 -2.05 6.34 -22.27
CA ALA A 352 -0.66 6.20 -21.84
C ALA A 352 -0.52 6.61 -20.36
N GLN A 353 0.14 5.76 -19.57
CA GLN A 353 0.59 6.15 -18.24
C GLN A 353 1.81 7.10 -18.39
N PRO A 354 1.74 8.34 -17.89
CA PRO A 354 2.87 9.26 -17.98
C PRO A 354 3.98 8.82 -17.02
N ARG A 355 5.21 9.21 -17.33
CA ARG A 355 6.35 9.01 -16.42
C ARG A 355 6.15 9.83 -15.15
N THR A 356 6.61 9.32 -14.01
CA THR A 356 6.61 10.05 -12.72
C THR A 356 7.17 11.45 -12.86
N GLN A 357 8.27 11.62 -13.62
CA GLN A 357 8.88 12.92 -13.87
C GLN A 357 7.94 13.88 -14.62
N THR A 358 7.23 13.41 -15.66
CA THR A 358 6.25 14.22 -16.39
C THR A 358 5.16 14.74 -15.45
N VAL A 359 4.64 13.86 -14.57
CA VAL A 359 3.60 14.24 -13.60
C VAL A 359 4.14 15.28 -12.62
N HIS A 360 5.35 15.06 -12.09
CA HIS A 360 6.01 15.97 -11.17
C HIS A 360 6.22 17.36 -11.79
N ASP A 361 6.76 17.41 -13.02
CA ASP A 361 7.03 18.67 -13.73
C ASP A 361 5.73 19.43 -14.03
N LEU A 362 4.66 18.71 -14.39
CA LEU A 362 3.35 19.32 -14.60
C LEU A 362 2.76 19.85 -13.29
N GLN A 363 2.83 19.10 -12.19
CA GLN A 363 2.41 19.58 -10.87
C GLN A 363 3.17 20.85 -10.48
N ALA A 364 4.50 20.85 -10.63
CA ALA A 364 5.34 22.02 -10.34
C ALA A 364 4.93 23.22 -11.22
N LYS A 365 4.70 22.98 -12.51
CA LYS A 365 4.34 24.03 -13.45
C LYS A 365 2.96 24.62 -13.16
N LEU A 366 1.96 23.78 -12.93
CA LEU A 366 0.59 24.22 -12.62
C LEU A 366 0.54 24.98 -11.29
N LYS A 367 1.35 24.59 -10.30
CA LYS A 367 1.50 25.35 -9.05
C LYS A 367 1.99 26.79 -9.29
N VAL A 368 2.99 26.97 -10.17
CA VAL A 368 3.46 28.30 -10.58
C VAL A 368 2.38 29.08 -11.34
N LEU A 369 1.56 28.39 -12.13
CA LEU A 369 0.43 28.98 -12.86
C LEU A 369 -0.81 29.26 -11.98
N GLY A 370 -0.71 29.10 -10.66
CA GLY A 370 -1.78 29.44 -9.71
C GLY A 370 -2.81 28.33 -9.44
N TYR A 371 -2.57 27.11 -9.91
CA TYR A 371 -3.44 25.97 -9.58
C TYR A 371 -2.97 25.33 -8.26
N PRO A 372 -3.82 25.23 -7.22
CA PRO A 372 -3.43 24.76 -5.90
C PRO A 372 -3.15 23.24 -5.89
N MET A 373 -1.88 22.89 -6.12
CA MET A 373 -1.37 21.53 -5.98
C MET A 373 -1.04 21.22 -4.52
N ASP A 374 -1.70 20.18 -3.99
CA ASP A 374 -1.47 19.75 -2.59
C ASP A 374 -0.03 19.26 -2.39
N LYS A 375 0.50 18.54 -3.38
CA LYS A 375 1.86 17.98 -3.40
C LYS A 375 2.45 18.04 -4.80
N THR A 376 3.78 18.04 -4.85
CA THR A 376 4.57 17.92 -6.08
C THR A 376 5.45 16.69 -5.93
N ASP A 377 4.87 15.53 -6.17
CA ASP A 377 5.44 14.21 -5.84
C ASP A 377 5.42 13.23 -7.03
N GLY A 378 4.95 13.67 -8.20
CA GLY A 378 4.83 12.83 -9.39
C GLY A 378 3.73 11.78 -9.32
N LYS A 379 2.85 11.84 -8.30
CA LYS A 379 1.73 10.90 -8.14
C LYS A 379 0.42 11.49 -8.60
N ILE A 380 -0.39 10.69 -9.30
CA ILE A 380 -1.67 11.12 -9.86
C ILE A 380 -2.79 10.89 -8.83
N GLY A 381 -2.99 11.87 -7.94
CA GLY A 381 -4.13 11.90 -7.01
C GLY A 381 -5.33 12.67 -7.56
N SER A 382 -6.44 12.66 -6.81
CA SER A 382 -7.66 13.42 -7.16
C SER A 382 -7.42 14.93 -7.27
N ASN A 383 -6.60 15.53 -6.39
CA ASN A 383 -6.20 16.93 -6.51
C ASN A 383 -5.48 17.19 -7.85
N THR A 384 -4.51 16.35 -8.22
CA THR A 384 -3.79 16.48 -9.50
C THR A 384 -4.75 16.41 -10.70
N ARG A 385 -5.65 15.42 -10.74
CA ARG A 385 -6.64 15.29 -11.82
C ARG A 385 -7.61 16.48 -11.88
N LYS A 386 -8.12 16.93 -10.73
CA LYS A 386 -8.98 18.12 -10.62
C LYS A 386 -8.28 19.37 -11.17
N GLN A 387 -7.07 19.65 -10.70
CA GLN A 387 -6.33 20.85 -11.12
C GLN A 387 -5.96 20.81 -12.61
N ILE A 388 -5.62 19.63 -13.14
CA ILE A 388 -5.40 19.44 -14.59
C ILE A 388 -6.70 19.70 -15.37
N GLY A 389 -7.83 19.19 -14.92
CA GLY A 389 -9.13 19.45 -15.55
C GLY A 389 -9.50 20.92 -15.57
N LEU A 390 -9.30 21.61 -14.44
CA LEU A 390 -9.49 23.06 -14.35
C LEU A 390 -8.57 23.81 -15.32
N TYR A 391 -7.30 23.41 -15.40
CA TYR A 391 -6.34 23.97 -16.34
C TYR A 391 -6.74 23.75 -17.79
N GLN A 392 -7.11 22.51 -18.15
CA GLN A 392 -7.57 22.16 -19.49
C GLN A 392 -8.79 22.99 -19.89
N LYS A 393 -9.77 23.11 -19.00
CA LYS A 393 -10.98 23.90 -19.20
C LYS A 393 -10.67 25.38 -19.41
N ALA A 394 -9.82 25.97 -18.58
CA ALA A 394 -9.44 27.38 -18.68
C ALA A 394 -8.68 27.71 -19.97
N ASN A 395 -8.03 26.72 -20.59
CA ASN A 395 -7.20 26.89 -21.78
C ASN A 395 -7.85 26.31 -23.06
N GLY A 396 -9.12 25.89 -23.02
CA GLY A 396 -9.80 25.31 -24.18
C GLY A 396 -9.20 23.99 -24.67
N LEU A 397 -8.49 23.26 -23.81
CA LEU A 397 -7.96 21.93 -24.11
C LEU A 397 -9.05 20.87 -23.93
N LYS A 398 -8.82 19.69 -24.51
CA LYS A 398 -9.63 18.50 -24.21
C LYS A 398 -9.59 18.24 -22.70
N ILE A 399 -10.75 18.21 -22.06
CA ILE A 399 -10.89 17.95 -20.62
C ILE A 399 -10.90 16.43 -20.39
N ASP A 400 -9.71 15.84 -20.31
CA ASP A 400 -9.54 14.42 -19.99
C ASP A 400 -8.96 14.19 -18.58
N CYS A 401 -8.53 15.26 -17.92
CA CYS A 401 -8.05 15.29 -16.54
C CYS A 401 -6.77 14.47 -16.33
N TRP A 402 -6.02 14.25 -17.41
CA TRP A 402 -4.88 13.36 -17.40
C TRP A 402 -3.56 14.12 -17.62
N PRO A 403 -2.50 13.85 -16.83
CA PRO A 403 -1.20 14.52 -16.94
C PRO A 403 -0.39 14.05 -18.15
N SER A 404 -0.91 14.27 -19.35
CA SER A 404 -0.22 13.90 -20.60
C SER A 404 0.94 14.85 -20.92
N ASP A 405 1.90 14.38 -21.71
CA ASP A 405 3.01 15.21 -22.20
C ASP A 405 2.50 16.43 -22.97
N GLY A 406 1.35 16.32 -23.65
CA GLY A 406 0.71 17.44 -24.35
C GLY A 406 0.23 18.55 -23.40
N VAL A 407 -0.32 18.19 -22.23
CA VAL A 407 -0.71 19.17 -21.20
C VAL A 407 0.52 19.84 -20.61
N LEU A 408 1.59 19.10 -20.35
CA LEU A 408 2.86 19.65 -19.87
C LEU A 408 3.48 20.61 -20.90
N ALA A 409 3.53 20.22 -22.18
CA ALA A 409 4.05 21.06 -23.24
C ALA A 409 3.27 22.38 -23.35
N HIS A 410 1.93 22.32 -23.25
CA HIS A 410 1.09 23.51 -23.24
C HIS A 410 1.32 24.35 -21.98
N ALA A 411 1.39 23.76 -20.79
CA ALA A 411 1.69 24.48 -19.56
C ALA A 411 3.03 25.20 -19.60
N ASN A 412 4.06 24.56 -20.18
CA ASN A 412 5.38 25.17 -20.37
C ASN A 412 5.36 26.37 -21.32
N SER A 413 4.48 26.39 -22.33
CA SER A 413 4.36 27.53 -23.25
C SER A 413 3.67 28.76 -22.64
N GLN A 414 2.92 28.60 -21.55
CA GLN A 414 2.20 29.70 -20.87
C GLN A 414 3.12 30.71 -20.16
N ALA A 415 4.43 30.47 -20.08
CA ALA A 415 5.39 31.38 -19.42
C ALA A 415 6.30 32.14 -20.41
N LYS A 416 5.78 32.49 -21.58
CA LYS A 416 6.38 33.48 -22.50
C LYS A 416 5.56 34.77 -22.63
N ARG A 417 4.67 35.08 -21.69
CA ARG A 417 3.89 36.33 -21.68
C ARG A 417 4.01 37.03 -20.35
#